data_AF-A0A1M3NKK7-F1
#
_entry.id   AF-A0A1M3NKK7-F1
#
_cell.length_a   1.000
_cell.length_b   1.000
_cell.length_c   1.000
_cell.angle_alpha   90.00
_cell.angle_beta   90.00
_cell.angle_gamma   90.00
#
_symmetry.space_group_name_H-M   'P 1'
#
loop_
_entity.id
_entity.type
_entity.pdbx_description
1 polymer ?
#
loop_
_entity_poly.entity_id
_entity_poly.type
_entity_poly.pdbx_seq_one_letter_code
_entity_poly.pdbx_strand_id
1 'polypeptide(L)'
;MGFLRSVSRFQREERGAAALLFAGASVPLMLILVATTDYVRASNYRAAMQTAVDSAAITLARSPTSLTDAQLQARGRQVFDAMVKQAGGYATATFTAARTGQSISVNATGVVQSSFGSFLKPEIGISAQAVVAAGKRKIELSLALDNTGSMGQSNKIVELKKAVVNLLDTMQKLNDAEPGSVKVALVPFTTQVKLGKSYANTAWVRFHDNGAAGTAAEKAAWNGCIMDRDQPQNVSDTDPTGSAWSRWHPIAYQGRSPRNVDWNGPCNSLQQVTPLTADLKSTGAGSLRAAVSAMQANGNTNVSIGVAWGLKPLMNRAPFSGAAAPGDNDVIKAMIVLTDGDNTEDRWSGSQSAIDARTRSTCDMAKDAVKNAAPSAAADSYVRLYTIRVIQGNRSLLQDCAGNGGGYSEVSQASQLNDVFQGIVNQILRVRLTS
;
A
#
# COMPACT_ATOMS: atom_id res chain seq x y z
N MET A 1 9.02 66.72 75.90
CA MET A 1 8.81 65.26 75.99
C MET A 1 8.11 64.66 74.75
N GLY A 2 8.39 65.12 73.53
CA GLY A 2 7.74 64.61 72.30
C GLY A 2 8.61 63.68 71.45
N PHE A 3 9.93 63.86 71.47
CA PHE A 3 10.84 63.20 70.53
C PHE A 3 11.16 61.74 70.91
N LEU A 4 11.26 61.45 72.21
CA LEU A 4 11.56 60.10 72.71
C LEU A 4 10.39 59.10 72.54
N ARG A 5 9.14 59.60 72.47
CA ARG A 5 7.95 58.76 72.16
C ARG A 5 7.86 58.39 70.67
N SER A 6 8.41 59.20 69.78
CA SER A 6 8.42 58.94 68.33
C SER A 6 9.44 57.87 67.95
N VAL A 7 10.61 57.85 68.62
CA VAL A 7 11.66 56.85 68.38
C VAL A 7 11.24 55.45 68.88
N SER A 8 10.51 55.36 70.00
CA SER A 8 9.92 54.09 70.46
C SER A 8 8.76 53.58 69.60
N ARG A 9 8.10 54.46 68.80
CA ARG A 9 7.14 54.05 67.77
C ARG A 9 7.84 53.52 66.52
N PHE A 10 8.98 54.10 66.14
CA PHE A 10 9.76 53.66 64.98
C PHE A 10 10.43 52.29 65.20
N GLN A 11 10.90 52.01 66.42
CA GLN A 11 11.44 50.68 66.78
C GLN A 11 10.37 49.58 66.85
N ARG A 12 9.09 49.93 66.84
CA ARG A 12 7.96 49.00 66.85
C ARG A 12 7.23 48.92 65.51
N GLU A 13 7.73 49.60 64.47
CA GLU A 13 7.19 49.56 63.11
C GLU A 13 7.83 48.46 62.27
N GLU A 14 7.32 47.23 62.40
CA GLU A 14 7.62 46.11 61.49
C GLU A 14 7.00 46.30 60.08
N ARG A 15 6.23 47.37 59.87
CA ARG A 15 5.54 47.65 58.60
C ARG A 15 6.48 48.03 57.44
N GLY A 16 7.65 48.61 57.72
CA GLY A 16 8.62 48.99 56.69
C GLY A 16 9.45 47.82 56.13
N ALA A 17 9.85 46.89 57.00
CA ALA A 17 10.56 45.67 56.58
C ALA A 17 9.64 44.73 55.80
N ALA A 18 8.38 44.59 56.23
CA ALA A 18 7.36 43.86 55.48
C ALA A 18 7.11 44.48 54.09
N ALA A 19 7.08 45.82 53.99
CA ALA A 19 6.92 46.52 52.71
C ALA A 19 8.12 46.34 51.76
N LEU A 20 9.36 46.33 52.27
CA LEU A 20 10.57 46.07 51.48
C LEU A 20 10.65 44.63 50.99
N LEU A 21 10.33 43.65 51.84
CA LEU A 21 10.24 42.23 51.45
C LEU A 21 9.10 42.00 50.44
N PHE A 22 7.96 42.65 50.64
CA PHE A 22 6.83 42.60 49.71
C PHE A 22 7.18 43.21 48.34
N ALA A 23 7.82 44.38 48.33
CA ALA A 23 8.28 45.02 47.09
C ALA A 23 9.31 44.14 46.37
N GLY A 24 10.29 43.60 47.09
CA GLY A 24 11.29 42.68 46.54
C GLY A 24 10.69 41.38 45.98
N ALA A 25 9.67 40.82 46.64
CA ALA A 25 8.98 39.61 46.20
C ALA A 25 7.95 39.86 45.08
N SER A 26 7.40 41.07 44.97
CA SER A 26 6.42 41.41 43.93
C SER A 26 7.02 41.45 42.52
N VAL A 27 8.29 41.85 42.39
CA VAL A 27 9.00 41.92 41.11
C VAL A 27 9.13 40.55 40.42
N PRO A 28 9.67 39.50 41.06
CA PRO A 28 9.74 38.17 40.46
C PRO A 28 8.36 37.56 40.19
N LEU A 29 7.35 37.83 41.04
CA LEU A 29 5.98 37.36 40.80
C LEU A 29 5.35 37.99 39.56
N MET A 30 5.52 39.31 39.35
CA MET A 30 5.06 39.97 38.13
C MET A 30 5.79 39.43 36.88
N LEU A 31 7.10 39.20 36.97
CA LEU A 31 7.87 38.60 35.87
C LEU A 31 7.32 37.21 35.48
N ILE A 32 6.95 36.39 36.45
CA ILE A 32 6.34 35.06 36.20
C ILE A 32 4.98 35.21 35.52
N LEU A 33 4.11 36.12 36.01
CA LEU A 33 2.79 36.34 35.41
C LEU A 33 2.89 36.84 33.96
N VAL A 34 3.85 37.72 33.67
CA VAL A 34 4.06 38.17 32.29
C VAL A 34 4.65 37.05 31.42
N ALA A 35 5.66 36.33 31.92
CA ALA A 35 6.26 35.21 31.20
C ALA A 35 5.23 34.11 30.87
N THR A 36 4.33 33.81 31.81
CA THR A 36 3.24 32.84 31.57
C THR A 36 2.25 33.34 30.53
N THR A 37 1.90 34.63 30.54
CA THR A 37 1.01 35.23 29.52
C THR A 37 1.66 35.19 28.13
N ASP A 38 2.94 35.54 28.03
CA ASP A 38 3.70 35.45 26.78
C ASP A 38 3.83 34.00 26.30
N TYR A 39 4.04 33.05 27.21
CA TYR A 39 4.07 31.63 26.89
C TYR A 39 2.71 31.14 26.35
N VAL A 40 1.61 31.50 27.01
CA VAL A 40 0.25 31.13 26.57
C VAL A 40 -0.04 31.73 25.19
N ARG A 41 0.33 32.99 24.96
CA ARG A 41 0.22 33.63 23.64
C ARG A 41 1.05 32.89 22.59
N ALA A 42 2.33 32.63 22.86
CA ALA A 42 3.21 31.90 21.95
C ALA A 42 2.72 30.48 21.65
N SER A 43 2.19 29.78 22.65
CA SER A 43 1.62 28.44 22.52
C SER A 43 0.36 28.46 21.64
N ASN A 44 -0.57 29.39 21.90
CA ASN A 44 -1.77 29.58 21.08
C ASN A 44 -1.42 29.95 19.63
N TYR A 45 -0.37 30.77 19.42
CA TYR A 45 0.10 31.09 18.07
C TYR A 45 0.67 29.88 17.36
N ARG A 46 1.45 29.05 18.04
CA ARG A 46 1.97 27.81 17.45
C ARG A 46 0.84 26.87 17.04
N ALA A 47 -0.19 26.73 17.87
CA ALA A 47 -1.36 25.90 17.57
C ALA A 47 -2.14 26.44 16.36
N ALA A 48 -2.45 27.74 16.33
CA ALA A 48 -3.14 28.36 15.19
C ALA A 48 -2.33 28.27 13.89
N MET A 49 -1.01 28.46 13.97
CA MET A 49 -0.11 28.32 12.83
C MET A 49 -0.08 26.88 12.31
N GLN A 50 -0.07 25.88 13.21
CA GLN A 50 -0.14 24.47 12.83
C GLN A 50 -1.44 24.16 12.08
N THR A 51 -2.59 24.59 12.61
CA THR A 51 -3.89 24.44 11.93
C THR A 51 -3.90 25.10 10.55
N ALA A 52 -3.28 26.27 10.41
CA ALA A 52 -3.19 26.98 9.14
C ALA A 52 -2.30 26.25 8.12
N VAL A 53 -1.14 25.71 8.51
CA VAL A 53 -0.30 24.92 7.60
C VAL A 53 -0.93 23.59 7.24
N ASP A 54 -1.64 22.93 8.16
CA ASP A 54 -2.36 21.67 7.89
C ASP A 54 -3.46 21.89 6.85
N SER A 55 -4.26 22.95 7.00
CA SER A 55 -5.31 23.31 6.03
C SER A 55 -4.73 23.73 4.68
N ALA A 56 -3.62 24.48 4.67
CA ALA A 56 -2.92 24.86 3.45
C ALA A 56 -2.38 23.62 2.73
N ALA A 57 -1.75 22.71 3.46
CA ALA A 57 -1.23 21.44 2.94
C ALA A 57 -2.35 20.62 2.30
N ILE A 58 -3.46 20.35 3.00
CA ILE A 58 -4.61 19.60 2.44
C ILE A 58 -5.18 20.25 1.18
N THR A 59 -5.27 21.58 1.14
CA THR A 59 -5.77 22.29 -0.05
C THR A 59 -4.81 22.15 -1.23
N LEU A 60 -3.51 22.21 -0.97
CA LEU A 60 -2.47 22.01 -1.97
C LEU A 60 -2.39 20.57 -2.47
N ALA A 61 -2.59 19.58 -1.59
CA ALA A 61 -2.67 18.15 -1.95
C ALA A 61 -3.75 17.87 -3.00
N ARG A 62 -4.89 18.57 -2.91
CA ARG A 62 -6.02 18.45 -3.84
C ARG A 62 -5.88 19.31 -5.10
N SER A 63 -4.83 20.13 -5.19
CA SER A 63 -4.64 21.01 -6.34
C SER A 63 -4.07 20.24 -7.54
N PRO A 64 -4.38 20.65 -8.79
CA PRO A 64 -3.88 19.96 -9.98
C PRO A 64 -2.36 19.79 -9.96
N THR A 65 -1.88 18.62 -10.41
CA THR A 65 -0.44 18.32 -10.52
C THR A 65 0.26 19.21 -11.56
N SER A 66 -0.49 19.83 -12.48
CA SER A 66 0.03 20.77 -13.48
C SER A 66 0.42 22.15 -12.94
N LEU A 67 0.13 22.47 -11.67
CA LEU A 67 0.54 23.75 -11.08
C LEU A 67 2.06 23.81 -10.90
N THR A 68 2.66 24.95 -11.23
CA THR A 68 4.08 25.24 -10.95
C THR A 68 4.30 25.50 -9.47
N ASP A 69 5.54 25.37 -8.99
CA ASP A 69 5.88 25.65 -7.59
C ASP A 69 5.51 27.08 -7.17
N ALA A 70 5.66 28.05 -8.07
CA ALA A 70 5.22 29.43 -7.83
C ALA A 70 3.69 29.54 -7.63
N GLN A 71 2.90 28.76 -8.37
CA GLN A 71 1.45 28.74 -8.24
C GLN A 71 1.00 27.99 -6.98
N LEU A 72 1.69 26.91 -6.60
CA LEU A 72 1.47 26.20 -5.33
C LEU A 72 1.78 27.11 -4.15
N GLN A 73 2.91 27.81 -4.19
CA GLN A 73 3.30 28.80 -3.20
C GLN A 73 2.24 29.89 -3.03
N ALA A 74 1.77 30.49 -4.14
CA ALA A 74 0.76 31.55 -4.10
C ALA A 74 -0.58 31.05 -3.52
N ARG A 75 -1.04 29.87 -3.94
CA ARG A 75 -2.31 29.29 -3.47
C ARG A 75 -2.25 28.86 -2.01
N GLY A 76 -1.16 28.22 -1.60
CA GLY A 76 -0.93 27.83 -0.21
C GLY A 76 -0.90 29.04 0.70
N ARG A 77 -0.23 30.10 0.24
CA ARG A 77 -0.17 31.38 0.95
C ARG A 77 -1.54 32.01 1.15
N GLN A 78 -2.42 31.97 0.13
CA GLN A 78 -3.78 32.49 0.26
C GLN A 78 -4.59 31.77 1.35
N VAL A 79 -4.50 30.43 1.41
CA VAL A 79 -5.19 29.63 2.44
C VAL A 79 -4.60 29.91 3.82
N PHE A 80 -3.27 29.90 3.93
CA PHE A 80 -2.56 30.18 5.17
C PHE A 80 -2.91 31.58 5.71
N ASP A 81 -2.84 32.61 4.89
CA ASP A 81 -3.15 33.99 5.28
C ASP A 81 -4.63 34.14 5.69
N ALA A 82 -5.56 33.43 5.04
CA ALA A 82 -6.96 33.43 5.44
C ALA A 82 -7.18 32.83 6.84
N MET A 83 -6.52 31.69 7.13
CA MET A 83 -6.62 31.02 8.44
C MET A 83 -5.94 31.83 9.54
N VAL A 84 -4.78 32.43 9.27
CA VAL A 84 -4.07 33.28 10.24
C VAL A 84 -4.83 34.58 10.52
N LYS A 85 -5.53 35.15 9.53
CA LYS A 85 -6.42 36.30 9.74
C LYS A 85 -7.58 35.96 10.67
N GLN A 86 -8.22 34.80 10.50
CA GLN A 86 -9.28 34.34 11.40
C GLN A 86 -8.78 34.13 12.84
N ALA A 87 -7.53 33.70 12.99
CA ALA A 87 -6.93 33.53 14.31
C ALA A 87 -6.60 34.86 15.01
N GLY A 88 -6.64 36.01 14.32
CA GLY A 88 -6.41 37.33 14.91
C GLY A 88 -5.22 38.13 14.35
N GLY A 89 -4.66 37.73 13.19
CA GLY A 89 -3.69 38.50 12.41
C GLY A 89 -2.35 38.73 13.11
N TYR A 90 -1.32 37.94 12.76
CA TYR A 90 -0.05 37.95 13.48
C TYR A 90 1.16 38.12 12.57
N ALA A 91 2.18 38.82 13.09
CA ALA A 91 3.30 39.38 12.35
C ALA A 91 4.22 38.32 11.69
N THR A 92 4.63 38.67 10.47
CA THR A 92 5.74 38.12 9.67
C THR A 92 5.88 36.61 9.69
N ALA A 93 4.84 35.91 9.23
CA ALA A 93 4.98 34.51 8.87
C ALA A 93 5.68 34.39 7.50
N THR A 94 6.90 33.86 7.45
CA THR A 94 7.41 33.31 6.20
C THR A 94 6.66 32.02 5.92
N PHE A 95 6.30 31.79 4.67
CA PHE A 95 5.57 30.62 4.22
C PHE A 95 6.31 30.04 3.04
N THR A 96 6.55 28.74 3.02
CA THR A 96 7.10 28.03 1.87
C THR A 96 6.32 26.74 1.65
N ALA A 97 5.82 26.57 0.43
CA ALA A 97 5.22 25.35 -0.06
C ALA A 97 6.08 24.86 -1.22
N ALA A 98 6.61 23.65 -1.10
CA ALA A 98 7.40 23.01 -2.13
C ALA A 98 6.85 21.61 -2.40
N ARG A 99 6.85 21.22 -3.68
CA ARG A 99 6.56 19.85 -4.07
C ARG A 99 7.86 19.06 -4.13
N THR A 100 7.88 17.89 -3.52
CA THR A 100 9.00 16.93 -3.59
C THR A 100 8.40 15.55 -3.89
N GLY A 101 8.55 15.09 -5.14
CA GLY A 101 7.82 13.92 -5.62
C GLY A 101 6.31 14.14 -5.63
N GLN A 102 5.53 13.22 -5.04
CA GLN A 102 4.11 13.39 -4.76
C GLN A 102 3.85 13.82 -3.31
N SER A 103 4.78 14.54 -2.68
CA SER A 103 4.52 15.18 -1.39
C SER A 103 4.59 16.69 -1.52
N ILE A 104 3.74 17.40 -0.78
CA ILE A 104 3.83 18.85 -0.62
C ILE A 104 4.21 19.11 0.82
N SER A 105 5.39 19.70 1.01
CA SER A 105 5.83 20.22 2.30
C SER A 105 5.40 21.68 2.38
N VAL A 106 4.70 22.01 3.46
CA VAL A 106 4.34 23.38 3.83
C VAL A 106 5.06 23.71 5.13
N ASN A 107 5.86 24.77 5.10
CA ASN A 107 6.55 25.29 6.28
C ASN A 107 6.12 26.73 6.51
N ALA A 108 5.87 27.07 7.77
CA ALA A 108 5.67 28.44 8.19
C ALA A 108 6.57 28.75 9.39
N THR A 109 7.19 29.92 9.38
CA THR A 109 7.95 30.45 10.53
C THR A 109 7.49 31.86 10.82
N GLY A 110 7.36 32.21 12.10
CA GLY A 110 6.96 33.54 12.51
C GLY A 110 7.61 33.93 13.83
N VAL A 111 7.38 35.18 14.23
CA VAL A 111 7.90 35.74 15.48
C VAL A 111 6.77 36.32 16.32
N VAL A 112 6.81 36.02 17.61
CA VAL A 112 5.89 36.56 18.60
C VAL A 112 6.65 37.59 19.41
N GLN A 113 6.20 38.84 19.35
CA GLN A 113 6.77 39.92 20.15
C GLN A 113 6.39 39.69 21.63
N SER A 114 7.39 39.66 22.51
CA SER A 114 7.18 39.56 23.96
C SER A 114 6.57 40.85 24.50
N SER A 115 5.64 40.71 25.46
CA SER A 115 5.03 41.86 26.14
C SER A 115 6.03 42.62 27.01
N PHE A 116 7.21 42.05 27.27
CA PHE A 116 8.25 42.62 28.12
C PHE A 116 9.37 43.33 27.36
N GLY A 117 9.29 43.44 26.02
CA GLY A 117 10.15 44.26 25.16
C GLY A 117 11.65 44.36 25.55
N SER A 118 12.55 43.75 24.77
CA SER A 118 14.02 43.90 24.82
C SER A 118 14.76 43.48 26.12
N PHE A 119 14.13 43.42 27.29
CA PHE A 119 14.84 43.18 28.56
C PHE A 119 15.36 41.74 28.75
N LEU A 120 14.70 40.73 28.17
CA LEU A 120 15.08 39.31 28.30
C LEU A 120 15.25 38.64 26.93
N LYS A 121 14.20 38.67 26.09
CA LYS A 121 14.22 38.31 24.67
C LYS A 121 13.05 39.02 23.98
N PRO A 122 13.30 39.88 22.98
CA PRO A 122 12.23 40.62 22.32
C PRO A 122 11.30 39.70 21.50
N GLU A 123 11.82 38.58 20.99
CA GLU A 123 11.10 37.73 20.06
C GLU A 123 11.16 36.25 20.45
N ILE A 124 10.00 35.59 20.35
CA ILE A 124 9.86 34.14 20.45
C ILE A 124 9.60 33.61 19.04
N GLY A 125 10.57 32.88 18.48
CA GLY A 125 10.43 32.23 17.18
C GLY A 125 9.47 31.03 17.28
N ILE A 126 8.52 30.96 16.36
CA ILE A 126 7.59 29.85 16.21
C ILE A 126 7.73 29.25 14.81
N SER A 127 7.59 27.94 14.72
CA SER A 127 7.59 27.22 13.45
C SER A 127 6.54 26.12 13.46
N ALA A 128 5.94 25.92 12.28
CA ALA A 128 4.99 24.85 11.99
C ALA A 128 5.34 24.21 10.65
N GLN A 129 5.12 22.91 10.56
CA GLN A 129 5.37 22.13 9.35
C GLN A 129 4.22 21.15 9.16
N ALA A 130 3.79 21.01 7.91
CA ALA A 130 2.85 19.99 7.47
C ALA A 130 3.37 19.37 6.17
N VAL A 131 3.31 18.04 6.08
CA VAL A 131 3.67 17.30 4.86
C VAL A 131 2.49 16.40 4.50
N VAL A 132 2.03 16.52 3.26
CA VAL A 132 0.88 15.75 2.74
C VAL A 132 1.25 15.11 1.42
N ALA A 133 0.68 13.95 1.12
CA ALA A 133 0.73 13.40 -0.22
C ALA A 133 -0.10 14.29 -1.17
N ALA A 134 0.34 14.42 -2.41
CA ALA A 134 -0.20 15.32 -3.42
C ALA A 134 -0.13 14.65 -4.78
N GLY A 135 -1.31 14.39 -5.36
CA GLY A 135 -1.43 13.71 -6.65
C GLY A 135 -2.21 12.41 -6.53
N LYS A 136 -2.62 11.87 -7.69
CA LYS A 136 -3.30 10.59 -7.75
C LYS A 136 -2.26 9.48 -7.83
N ARG A 137 -2.25 8.58 -6.84
CA ARG A 137 -1.36 7.40 -6.85
C ARG A 137 -1.58 6.57 -8.12
N LYS A 138 -0.52 5.93 -8.62
CA LYS A 138 -0.64 4.93 -9.70
C LYS A 138 -1.22 3.64 -9.14
N ILE A 139 -1.75 2.78 -10.00
CA ILE A 139 -2.30 1.47 -9.61
C ILE A 139 -1.47 0.37 -10.26
N GLU A 140 -1.00 -0.57 -9.45
CA GLU A 140 -0.46 -1.85 -9.91
C GLU A 140 -1.37 -2.96 -9.37
N LEU A 141 -2.10 -3.60 -10.27
CA LEU A 141 -3.11 -4.60 -9.95
C LEU A 141 -2.67 -5.98 -10.45
N SER A 142 -2.69 -6.98 -9.57
CA SER A 142 -2.48 -8.38 -9.95
C SER A 142 -3.78 -9.16 -9.80
N LEU A 143 -4.20 -9.83 -10.88
CA LEU A 143 -5.38 -10.67 -10.91
C LEU A 143 -4.96 -12.14 -10.81
N ALA A 144 -5.04 -12.72 -9.61
CA ALA A 144 -4.83 -14.14 -9.38
C ALA A 144 -6.17 -14.87 -9.53
N LEU A 145 -6.38 -15.48 -10.70
CA LEU A 145 -7.68 -15.99 -11.11
C LEU A 145 -7.67 -17.52 -11.22
N ASP A 146 -8.58 -18.15 -10.50
CA ASP A 146 -8.80 -19.58 -10.53
C ASP A 146 -9.35 -20.03 -11.90
N ASN A 147 -8.66 -20.99 -12.53
CA ASN A 147 -9.02 -21.64 -13.79
C ASN A 147 -9.26 -23.14 -13.60
N THR A 148 -9.63 -23.59 -12.41
CA THR A 148 -9.77 -25.00 -12.06
C THR A 148 -11.05 -25.58 -12.66
N GLY A 149 -11.17 -26.91 -12.66
CA GLY A 149 -12.30 -27.60 -13.28
C GLY A 149 -13.67 -27.15 -12.77
N SER A 150 -13.79 -26.79 -11.49
CA SER A 150 -15.02 -26.27 -10.89
C SER A 150 -15.49 -24.96 -11.54
N MET A 151 -14.57 -24.13 -12.04
CA MET A 151 -14.88 -22.87 -12.72
C MET A 151 -15.61 -23.09 -14.07
N GLY A 152 -15.55 -24.31 -14.61
CA GLY A 152 -16.25 -24.69 -15.83
C GLY A 152 -17.75 -24.91 -15.62
N GLN A 153 -18.19 -24.96 -14.36
CA GLN A 153 -19.57 -25.18 -13.98
C GLN A 153 -20.32 -23.86 -13.80
N SER A 154 -21.65 -23.90 -13.92
CA SER A 154 -22.54 -22.77 -13.60
C SER A 154 -22.15 -21.42 -14.24
N ASN A 155 -21.54 -21.45 -15.43
CA ASN A 155 -21.03 -20.28 -16.15
C ASN A 155 -19.99 -19.43 -15.39
N LYS A 156 -19.36 -19.95 -14.33
CA LYS A 156 -18.46 -19.16 -13.47
C LYS A 156 -17.29 -18.54 -14.23
N ILE A 157 -16.57 -19.32 -15.05
CA ILE A 157 -15.45 -18.80 -15.84
C ILE A 157 -15.91 -17.81 -16.93
N VAL A 158 -17.13 -17.98 -17.46
CA VAL A 158 -17.68 -17.06 -18.47
C VAL A 158 -17.98 -15.71 -17.85
N GLU A 159 -18.62 -15.68 -16.68
CA GLU A 159 -18.91 -14.45 -15.94
C GLU A 159 -17.65 -13.82 -15.36
N LEU A 160 -16.67 -14.62 -14.93
CA LEU A 160 -15.35 -14.13 -14.54
C LEU A 160 -14.69 -13.34 -15.68
N LYS A 161 -14.65 -13.91 -16.89
CA LYS A 161 -14.07 -13.23 -18.06
C LYS A 161 -14.75 -11.90 -18.32
N LYS A 162 -16.09 -11.85 -18.27
CA LYS A 162 -16.86 -10.60 -18.45
C LYS A 162 -16.52 -9.58 -17.37
N ALA A 163 -16.51 -9.98 -16.11
CA ALA A 163 -16.21 -9.10 -14.99
C ALA A 163 -14.78 -8.52 -15.08
N VAL A 164 -13.80 -9.34 -15.48
CA VAL A 164 -12.42 -8.88 -15.70
C VAL A 164 -12.34 -7.93 -16.89
N VAL A 165 -13.00 -8.22 -18.01
CA VAL A 165 -13.05 -7.29 -19.17
C VAL A 165 -13.64 -5.94 -18.77
N ASN A 166 -14.74 -5.93 -18.02
CA ASN A 166 -15.35 -4.68 -17.54
C ASN A 166 -14.44 -3.93 -16.54
N LEU A 167 -13.68 -4.65 -15.71
CA LEU A 167 -12.65 -4.04 -14.87
C LEU A 167 -11.56 -3.40 -15.73
N LEU A 168 -11.07 -4.11 -16.75
CA LEU A 168 -10.05 -3.59 -17.66
C LEU A 168 -10.55 -2.36 -18.44
N ASP A 169 -11.83 -2.29 -18.78
CA ASP A 169 -12.43 -1.11 -19.39
C ASP A 169 -12.41 0.10 -18.46
N THR A 170 -12.76 -0.09 -17.18
CA THR A 170 -12.67 0.98 -16.17
C THR A 170 -11.23 1.44 -15.96
N MET A 171 -10.27 0.51 -15.89
CA MET A 171 -8.85 0.83 -15.75
C MET A 171 -8.26 1.49 -17.00
N GLN A 172 -8.69 1.06 -18.19
CA GLN A 172 -8.28 1.64 -19.46
C GLN A 172 -8.71 3.10 -19.56
N LYS A 173 -9.93 3.45 -19.16
CA LYS A 173 -10.40 4.86 -19.13
C LYS A 173 -9.49 5.76 -18.28
N LEU A 174 -8.98 5.25 -17.16
CA LEU A 174 -8.04 5.99 -16.32
C LEU A 174 -6.68 6.13 -17.00
N ASN A 175 -6.21 5.07 -17.64
CA ASN A 175 -4.94 5.06 -18.35
C ASN A 175 -4.96 5.93 -19.63
N ASP A 176 -6.12 6.07 -20.27
CA ASP A 176 -6.32 7.01 -21.39
C ASP A 176 -6.31 8.47 -20.93
N ALA A 177 -6.87 8.75 -19.75
CA ALA A 177 -6.83 10.09 -19.15
C ALA A 177 -5.43 10.45 -18.61
N GLU A 178 -4.72 9.48 -18.03
CA GLU A 178 -3.40 9.63 -17.44
C GLU A 178 -2.52 8.43 -17.83
N PRO A 179 -1.75 8.51 -18.94
CA PRO A 179 -0.94 7.40 -19.44
C PRO A 179 0.05 6.86 -18.40
N GLY A 180 0.03 5.54 -18.21
CA GLY A 180 0.87 4.83 -17.24
C GLY A 180 0.36 4.94 -15.79
N SER A 181 -0.86 5.43 -15.57
CA SER A 181 -1.49 5.47 -14.25
C SER A 181 -1.92 4.09 -13.74
N VAL A 182 -2.15 3.14 -14.64
CA VAL A 182 -2.55 1.77 -14.27
C VAL A 182 -1.70 0.74 -15.00
N LYS A 183 -1.23 -0.26 -14.25
CA LYS A 183 -0.69 -1.51 -14.77
C LYS A 183 -1.47 -2.68 -14.21
N VAL A 184 -1.74 -3.67 -15.05
CA VAL A 184 -2.43 -4.90 -14.65
C VAL A 184 -1.61 -6.12 -15.04
N ALA A 185 -1.49 -7.07 -14.11
CA ALA A 185 -0.96 -8.40 -14.34
C ALA A 185 -2.09 -9.43 -14.24
N LEU A 186 -1.97 -10.51 -15.00
CA LEU A 186 -2.91 -11.63 -14.95
C LEU A 186 -2.14 -12.90 -14.61
N VAL A 187 -2.58 -13.58 -13.56
CA VAL A 187 -2.02 -14.83 -13.08
C VAL A 187 -3.14 -15.87 -13.01
N PRO A 188 -3.43 -16.55 -14.13
CA PRO A 188 -4.36 -17.68 -14.12
C PRO A 188 -3.68 -18.85 -13.40
N PHE A 189 -4.38 -19.52 -12.50
CA PHE A 189 -3.82 -20.63 -11.74
C PHE A 189 -4.77 -21.82 -11.65
N THR A 190 -4.18 -23.00 -11.45
CA THR A 190 -4.87 -24.23 -11.06
C THR A 190 -4.10 -24.84 -9.89
N THR A 191 -3.51 -26.01 -10.04
CA THR A 191 -2.43 -26.50 -9.19
C THR A 191 -1.06 -25.92 -9.56
N GLN A 192 -1.02 -25.11 -10.62
CA GLN A 192 0.17 -24.66 -11.34
C GLN A 192 -0.08 -23.28 -11.98
N VAL A 193 1.00 -22.63 -12.42
CA VAL A 193 0.95 -21.42 -13.25
C VAL A 193 1.81 -21.59 -14.51
N LYS A 194 1.44 -20.93 -15.60
CA LYS A 194 2.14 -21.03 -16.89
C LYS A 194 2.95 -19.77 -17.19
N LEU A 195 4.26 -19.89 -17.32
CA LEU A 195 5.17 -18.77 -17.64
C LEU A 195 5.59 -18.75 -19.11
N GLY A 196 5.57 -19.91 -19.78
CA GLY A 196 6.05 -20.07 -21.14
C GLY A 196 7.44 -20.73 -21.21
N LYS A 197 7.75 -21.29 -22.38
CA LYS A 197 8.92 -22.17 -22.58
C LYS A 197 10.27 -21.45 -22.51
N SER A 198 10.29 -20.13 -22.71
CA SER A 198 11.52 -19.32 -22.70
C SER A 198 12.27 -19.39 -21.36
N TYR A 199 11.58 -19.74 -20.27
CA TYR A 199 12.18 -19.80 -18.93
C TYR A 199 12.85 -21.15 -18.60
N ALA A 200 12.90 -22.10 -19.54
CA ALA A 200 13.43 -23.45 -19.30
C ALA A 200 14.90 -23.49 -18.86
N ASN A 201 15.68 -22.46 -19.21
CA ASN A 201 17.11 -22.36 -18.91
C ASN A 201 17.43 -21.41 -17.75
N THR A 202 16.43 -20.96 -17.00
CA THR A 202 16.65 -20.03 -15.90
C THR A 202 17.21 -20.71 -14.66
N ALA A 203 18.08 -20.01 -13.93
CA ALA A 203 18.71 -20.53 -12.72
C ALA A 203 17.73 -20.76 -11.56
N TRP A 204 16.53 -20.17 -11.64
CA TRP A 204 15.48 -20.29 -10.64
C TRP A 204 14.49 -21.43 -10.89
N VAL A 205 14.68 -22.23 -11.95
CA VAL A 205 13.93 -23.46 -12.24
C VAL A 205 14.82 -24.67 -11.98
N ARG A 206 14.23 -25.72 -11.38
CA ARG A 206 14.88 -27.00 -11.10
C ARG A 206 14.02 -28.16 -11.58
N PHE A 207 14.54 -28.93 -12.53
CA PHE A 207 13.81 -30.01 -13.19
C PHE A 207 13.78 -31.32 -12.40
N HIS A 208 14.78 -31.55 -11.54
CA HIS A 208 14.92 -32.83 -10.82
C HIS A 208 14.91 -32.62 -9.30
N ASP A 209 14.14 -33.47 -8.60
CA ASP A 209 14.00 -33.46 -7.14
C ASP A 209 15.30 -33.75 -6.39
N ASN A 210 16.29 -34.39 -7.02
CA ASN A 210 17.61 -34.63 -6.42
C ASN A 210 18.59 -33.45 -6.55
N GLY A 211 18.19 -32.35 -7.18
CA GLY A 211 19.04 -31.18 -7.39
C GLY A 211 19.75 -31.13 -8.75
N ALA A 212 19.64 -32.20 -9.54
CA ALA A 212 20.27 -32.27 -10.85
C ALA A 212 19.68 -31.24 -11.83
N ALA A 213 20.51 -30.81 -12.77
CA ALA A 213 20.07 -29.96 -13.88
C ALA A 213 19.20 -30.78 -14.85
N GLY A 214 18.17 -30.15 -15.41
CA GLY A 214 17.37 -30.76 -16.48
C GLY A 214 18.20 -30.96 -17.74
N THR A 215 18.00 -32.09 -18.42
CA THR A 215 18.56 -32.38 -19.73
C THR A 215 18.01 -31.42 -20.79
N ALA A 216 18.71 -31.30 -21.92
CA ALA A 216 18.25 -30.46 -23.04
C ALA A 216 16.87 -30.92 -23.56
N ALA A 217 16.61 -32.23 -23.60
CA ALA A 217 15.34 -32.80 -24.04
C ALA A 217 14.19 -32.45 -23.09
N GLU A 218 14.40 -32.57 -21.77
CA GLU A 218 13.38 -32.21 -20.76
C GLU A 218 13.03 -30.72 -20.83
N LYS A 219 14.04 -29.86 -20.99
CA LYS A 219 13.86 -28.41 -21.12
C LYS A 219 13.11 -28.04 -22.40
N ALA A 220 13.41 -28.70 -23.52
CA ALA A 220 12.73 -28.48 -24.80
C ALA A 220 11.25 -28.95 -24.77
N ALA A 221 10.98 -30.04 -24.05
CA ALA A 221 9.66 -30.63 -23.94
C ALA A 221 8.77 -29.99 -22.87
N TRP A 222 9.33 -29.13 -22.00
CA TRP A 222 8.59 -28.41 -20.98
C TRP A 222 7.50 -27.51 -21.58
N ASN A 223 6.27 -27.62 -21.07
CA ASN A 223 5.12 -26.84 -21.55
C ASN A 223 5.02 -25.43 -20.95
N GLY A 224 6.00 -25.03 -20.12
CA GLY A 224 6.07 -23.70 -19.53
C GLY A 224 5.34 -23.56 -18.20
N CYS A 225 4.88 -24.66 -17.59
CA CYS A 225 4.19 -24.64 -16.30
C CYS A 225 5.06 -25.03 -15.12
N ILE A 226 4.83 -24.36 -14.01
CA ILE A 226 5.52 -24.58 -12.74
C ILE A 226 4.51 -24.84 -11.62
N MET A 227 4.97 -25.55 -10.60
CA MET A 227 4.24 -25.92 -9.39
C MET A 227 4.99 -25.48 -8.13
N ASP A 228 4.47 -25.78 -6.94
CA ASP A 228 5.02 -25.29 -5.67
C ASP A 228 6.52 -25.58 -5.50
N ARG A 229 7.22 -24.66 -4.82
CA ARG A 229 8.61 -24.87 -4.35
C ARG A 229 8.67 -25.97 -3.29
N ASP A 230 9.89 -26.38 -2.93
CA ASP A 230 10.12 -27.25 -1.78
C ASP A 230 9.72 -26.56 -0.47
N GLN A 231 9.24 -27.34 0.49
CA GLN A 231 8.99 -26.82 1.84
C GLN A 231 10.33 -26.54 2.55
N PRO A 232 10.47 -25.41 3.27
CA PRO A 232 9.45 -24.41 3.61
C PRO A 232 9.34 -23.24 2.59
N GLN A 233 10.01 -23.30 1.44
CA GLN A 233 10.11 -22.19 0.49
C GLN A 233 8.84 -21.93 -0.33
N ASN A 234 7.87 -22.84 -0.30
CA ASN A 234 6.55 -22.70 -0.93
C ASN A 234 5.67 -21.62 -0.28
N VAL A 235 5.98 -21.18 0.95
CA VAL A 235 5.28 -20.07 1.62
C VAL A 235 6.14 -18.81 1.71
N SER A 236 7.28 -18.76 1.01
CA SER A 236 8.22 -17.64 1.02
C SER A 236 8.17 -16.84 -0.29
N ASP A 237 8.27 -15.52 -0.18
CA ASP A 237 8.46 -14.59 -1.32
C ASP A 237 9.94 -14.33 -1.66
N THR A 238 10.88 -14.94 -0.95
CA THR A 238 12.31 -14.79 -1.28
C THR A 238 12.60 -15.34 -2.67
N ASP A 239 13.40 -14.60 -3.45
CA ASP A 239 13.76 -15.03 -4.79
C ASP A 239 14.48 -16.40 -4.78
N PRO A 240 14.14 -17.30 -5.71
CA PRO A 240 14.66 -18.66 -5.84
C PRO A 240 16.10 -18.76 -6.36
N THR A 241 17.00 -17.85 -5.97
CA THR A 241 18.39 -17.77 -6.47
C THR A 241 19.42 -18.46 -5.58
N GLY A 242 19.01 -18.90 -4.38
CA GLY A 242 19.87 -19.61 -3.43
C GLY A 242 20.08 -21.08 -3.79
N SER A 243 19.86 -21.97 -2.81
CA SER A 243 20.02 -23.42 -2.99
C SER A 243 19.08 -23.97 -4.08
N ALA A 244 19.41 -25.14 -4.64
CA ALA A 244 18.54 -25.83 -5.59
C ALA A 244 17.12 -26.08 -5.00
N TRP A 245 17.04 -26.34 -3.70
CA TRP A 245 15.80 -26.55 -2.94
C TRP A 245 14.94 -25.29 -2.79
N SER A 246 15.50 -24.13 -3.13
CA SER A 246 14.75 -22.88 -3.20
C SER A 246 14.12 -22.66 -4.58
N ARG A 247 14.33 -23.53 -5.58
CA ARG A 247 13.91 -23.26 -6.96
C ARG A 247 12.47 -23.71 -7.25
N TRP A 248 11.88 -23.13 -8.29
CA TRP A 248 10.58 -23.55 -8.81
C TRP A 248 10.71 -24.86 -9.59
N HIS A 249 9.65 -25.66 -9.53
CA HIS A 249 9.61 -26.96 -10.16
C HIS A 249 8.80 -26.90 -11.45
N PRO A 250 9.40 -27.21 -12.61
CA PRO A 250 8.65 -27.39 -13.83
C PRO A 250 7.92 -28.74 -13.74
N ILE A 251 6.76 -28.82 -14.36
CA ILE A 251 6.17 -30.13 -14.65
C ILE A 251 7.03 -30.76 -15.75
N ALA A 252 7.93 -31.65 -15.35
CA ALA A 252 8.89 -32.26 -16.24
C ALA A 252 8.22 -33.24 -17.23
N TYR A 253 8.90 -33.45 -18.35
CA TYR A 253 8.52 -34.38 -19.40
C TYR A 253 8.47 -35.81 -18.85
N GLN A 254 7.24 -36.22 -18.51
CA GLN A 254 6.68 -37.57 -18.28
C GLN A 254 5.30 -37.46 -17.62
N GLY A 255 4.83 -36.24 -17.29
CA GLY A 255 3.49 -36.04 -16.74
C GLY A 255 3.29 -36.83 -15.45
N ARG A 256 4.38 -37.08 -14.69
CA ARG A 256 4.32 -37.74 -13.39
C ARG A 256 4.76 -36.71 -12.37
N SER A 257 3.79 -36.24 -11.59
CA SER A 257 4.08 -35.66 -10.28
C SER A 257 4.82 -36.70 -9.42
N PRO A 258 5.43 -36.33 -8.28
CA PRO A 258 5.87 -37.29 -7.26
C PRO A 258 4.82 -38.36 -6.90
N ARG A 259 3.54 -38.12 -7.25
CA ARG A 259 2.37 -39.00 -7.09
C ARG A 259 1.85 -39.67 -8.38
N ASN A 260 2.58 -39.69 -9.50
CA ASN A 260 2.22 -40.39 -10.76
C ASN A 260 0.85 -40.02 -11.39
N VAL A 261 0.37 -38.80 -11.17
CA VAL A 261 -0.84 -38.23 -11.81
C VAL A 261 -0.46 -37.39 -13.04
N ASP A 262 -1.33 -37.26 -14.06
CA ASP A 262 -1.10 -36.48 -15.30
C ASP A 262 -1.42 -34.99 -15.12
N TRP A 263 -0.37 -34.16 -15.06
CA TRP A 263 -0.46 -32.71 -14.85
C TRP A 263 -0.30 -31.92 -16.16
N ASN A 264 -0.12 -32.59 -17.30
CA ASN A 264 0.05 -31.89 -18.57
C ASN A 264 -1.27 -31.31 -19.09
N GLY A 265 -2.39 -31.98 -18.83
CA GLY A 265 -3.74 -31.51 -19.22
C GLY A 265 -4.02 -30.07 -18.75
N PRO A 266 -3.94 -29.78 -17.43
CA PRO A 266 -4.13 -28.43 -16.91
C PRO A 266 -3.13 -27.42 -17.48
N CYS A 267 -1.87 -27.81 -17.77
CA CYS A 267 -0.88 -26.91 -18.36
C CYS A 267 -1.23 -26.42 -19.77
N ASN A 268 -1.81 -27.31 -20.57
CA ASN A 268 -2.12 -27.02 -21.96
C ASN A 268 -3.28 -26.03 -22.07
N SER A 269 -4.29 -26.14 -21.20
CA SER A 269 -5.45 -25.23 -21.15
C SER A 269 -5.19 -23.92 -20.39
N LEU A 270 -4.18 -23.88 -19.51
CA LEU A 270 -3.86 -22.68 -18.75
C LEU A 270 -3.26 -21.59 -19.64
N GLN A 271 -3.68 -20.35 -19.39
CA GLN A 271 -3.13 -19.18 -20.08
C GLN A 271 -1.83 -18.73 -19.42
N GLN A 272 -0.92 -18.20 -20.24
CA GLN A 272 0.36 -17.71 -19.74
C GLN A 272 0.14 -16.49 -18.82
N VAL A 273 0.91 -16.42 -17.75
CA VAL A 273 0.97 -15.25 -16.88
C VAL A 273 1.34 -14.03 -17.72
N THR A 274 0.51 -13.01 -17.65
CA THR A 274 0.79 -11.71 -18.26
C THR A 274 1.44 -10.83 -17.20
N PRO A 275 2.70 -10.39 -17.38
CA PRO A 275 3.35 -9.44 -16.48
C PRO A 275 2.55 -8.13 -16.36
N LEU A 276 2.90 -7.29 -15.37
CA LEU A 276 2.33 -5.94 -15.28
C LEU A 276 2.52 -5.20 -16.61
N THR A 277 1.41 -4.83 -17.23
CA THR A 277 1.39 -4.06 -18.48
C THR A 277 0.46 -2.85 -18.34
N ALA A 278 0.85 -1.73 -18.94
CA ALA A 278 -0.02 -0.57 -19.12
C ALA A 278 -0.84 -0.65 -20.42
N ASP A 279 -0.57 -1.63 -21.30
CA ASP A 279 -1.39 -1.89 -22.46
C ASP A 279 -2.62 -2.72 -22.06
N LEU A 280 -3.69 -2.02 -21.67
CA LEU A 280 -4.96 -2.63 -21.26
C LEU A 280 -5.98 -2.66 -22.40
N LYS A 281 -5.64 -2.19 -23.60
CA LYS A 281 -6.57 -2.11 -24.76
C LYS A 281 -6.30 -3.16 -25.82
N SER A 282 -5.06 -3.63 -25.96
CA SER A 282 -4.73 -4.62 -26.98
C SER A 282 -5.53 -5.90 -26.82
N THR A 283 -6.02 -6.42 -27.94
CA THR A 283 -6.79 -7.67 -28.06
C THR A 283 -6.05 -8.73 -28.87
N GLY A 284 -4.84 -8.42 -29.37
CA GLY A 284 -4.02 -9.33 -30.17
C GLY A 284 -3.45 -10.49 -29.35
N ALA A 285 -2.93 -11.51 -30.03
CA ALA A 285 -2.28 -12.64 -29.39
C ALA A 285 -1.15 -12.17 -28.45
N GLY A 286 -1.12 -12.71 -27.23
CA GLY A 286 -0.16 -12.32 -26.18
C GLY A 286 -0.57 -11.09 -25.35
N SER A 287 -1.68 -10.42 -25.68
CA SER A 287 -2.22 -9.32 -24.87
C SER A 287 -2.95 -9.82 -23.62
N LEU A 288 -3.11 -8.91 -22.65
CA LEU A 288 -3.88 -9.15 -21.43
C LEU A 288 -5.33 -9.57 -21.73
N ARG A 289 -6.02 -8.88 -22.66
CA ARG A 289 -7.42 -9.20 -23.00
C ARG A 289 -7.54 -10.53 -23.74
N ALA A 290 -6.59 -10.85 -24.62
CA ALA A 290 -6.55 -12.16 -25.27
C ALA A 290 -6.32 -13.30 -24.27
N ALA A 291 -5.45 -13.08 -23.28
CA ALA A 291 -5.23 -14.06 -22.22
C ALA A 291 -6.51 -14.28 -21.38
N VAL A 292 -7.23 -13.21 -21.00
CA VAL A 292 -8.52 -13.33 -20.29
C VAL A 292 -9.54 -14.10 -21.13
N SER A 293 -9.74 -13.72 -22.40
CA SER A 293 -10.75 -14.36 -23.25
C SER A 293 -10.46 -15.84 -23.50
N ALA A 294 -9.19 -16.23 -23.53
CA ALA A 294 -8.73 -17.61 -23.76
C ALA A 294 -8.71 -18.51 -22.51
N MET A 295 -9.04 -18.00 -21.30
CA MET A 295 -9.05 -18.80 -20.07
C MET A 295 -9.98 -20.02 -20.17
N GLN A 296 -9.55 -21.17 -19.68
CA GLN A 296 -10.32 -22.41 -19.71
C GLN A 296 -10.21 -23.11 -18.37
N ALA A 297 -11.33 -23.68 -17.92
CA ALA A 297 -11.45 -24.37 -16.65
C ALA A 297 -10.93 -25.81 -16.76
N ASN A 298 -9.90 -26.16 -15.99
CA ASN A 298 -9.31 -27.50 -15.97
C ASN A 298 -8.46 -27.72 -14.70
N GLY A 299 -8.36 -28.96 -14.25
CA GLY A 299 -7.47 -29.37 -13.17
C GLY A 299 -7.97 -29.05 -11.76
N ASN A 300 -7.12 -29.39 -10.79
CA ASN A 300 -7.39 -29.26 -9.36
C ASN A 300 -6.95 -27.89 -8.83
N THR A 301 -7.34 -27.57 -7.60
CA THR A 301 -7.26 -26.22 -7.03
C THR A 301 -6.15 -26.13 -5.99
N ASN A 302 -5.20 -25.21 -6.24
CA ASN A 302 -4.20 -24.75 -5.29
C ASN A 302 -4.26 -23.22 -5.17
N VAL A 303 -5.05 -22.71 -4.24
CA VAL A 303 -5.13 -21.26 -3.99
C VAL A 303 -3.78 -20.71 -3.53
N SER A 304 -2.97 -21.50 -2.79
CA SER A 304 -1.66 -21.04 -2.32
C SER A 304 -0.75 -20.62 -3.49
N ILE A 305 -0.70 -21.40 -4.58
CA ILE A 305 0.15 -21.03 -5.73
C ILE A 305 -0.38 -19.80 -6.46
N GLY A 306 -1.71 -19.63 -6.51
CA GLY A 306 -2.35 -18.43 -7.02
C GLY A 306 -1.94 -17.17 -6.26
N VAL A 307 -1.96 -17.21 -4.92
CA VAL A 307 -1.51 -16.08 -4.07
C VAL A 307 0.00 -15.84 -4.24
N ALA A 308 0.81 -16.91 -4.19
CA ALA A 308 2.25 -16.81 -4.32
C ALA A 308 2.67 -16.18 -5.66
N TRP A 309 2.06 -16.60 -6.77
CA TRP A 309 2.35 -16.04 -8.09
C TRP A 309 1.64 -14.72 -8.38
N GLY A 310 0.48 -14.47 -7.76
CA GLY A 310 -0.19 -13.17 -7.78
C GLY A 310 0.67 -12.06 -7.18
N LEU A 311 1.48 -12.38 -6.16
CA LEU A 311 2.37 -11.43 -5.50
C LEU A 311 3.57 -11.03 -6.35
N LYS A 312 4.14 -11.97 -7.10
CA LYS A 312 5.43 -11.79 -7.79
C LYS A 312 5.47 -10.60 -8.75
N PRO A 313 4.46 -10.37 -9.61
CA PRO A 313 4.40 -9.18 -10.45
C PRO A 313 4.42 -7.88 -9.66
N LEU A 314 3.86 -7.84 -8.44
CA LEU A 314 3.80 -6.63 -7.60
C LEU A 314 5.10 -6.37 -6.83
N MET A 315 5.92 -7.41 -6.64
CA MET A 315 7.13 -7.37 -5.80
C MET A 315 8.45 -7.45 -6.59
N ASN A 316 8.40 -7.37 -7.93
CA ASN A 316 9.56 -7.53 -8.81
C ASN A 316 10.33 -8.83 -8.56
N ARG A 317 9.61 -9.92 -8.32
CA ARG A 317 10.21 -11.26 -8.18
C ARG A 317 10.35 -11.91 -9.54
N ALA A 318 11.43 -12.64 -9.73
CA ALA A 318 11.71 -13.30 -11.00
C ALA A 318 10.51 -14.15 -11.46
N PRO A 319 10.09 -14.04 -12.75
CA PRO A 319 10.74 -13.33 -13.84
C PRO A 319 10.30 -11.87 -14.05
N PHE A 320 9.56 -11.26 -13.12
CA PHE A 320 8.97 -9.93 -13.28
C PHE A 320 9.85 -8.83 -12.71
N SER A 321 9.89 -7.69 -13.40
CA SER A 321 10.66 -6.50 -13.00
C SER A 321 9.94 -5.17 -13.30
N GLY A 322 8.66 -5.23 -13.68
CA GLY A 322 7.89 -4.08 -14.18
C GLY A 322 7.15 -3.27 -13.11
N ALA A 323 7.24 -3.66 -11.84
CA ALA A 323 6.53 -3.02 -10.72
C ALA A 323 7.34 -1.84 -10.14
N ALA A 324 6.65 -0.91 -9.50
CA ALA A 324 7.28 0.04 -8.60
C ALA A 324 7.94 -0.67 -7.41
N ALA A 325 8.89 -0.01 -6.75
CA ALA A 325 9.58 -0.59 -5.60
C ALA A 325 8.58 -0.95 -4.48
N PRO A 326 8.82 -2.03 -3.71
CA PRO A 326 8.06 -2.28 -2.49
C PRO A 326 8.12 -1.07 -1.55
N GLY A 327 6.97 -0.64 -1.04
CA GLY A 327 6.89 0.50 -0.13
C GLY A 327 6.79 1.86 -0.81
N ASP A 328 6.69 1.90 -2.14
CA ASP A 328 6.48 3.15 -2.88
C ASP A 328 5.10 3.75 -2.54
N ASN A 329 5.12 4.89 -1.85
CA ASN A 329 3.91 5.59 -1.42
C ASN A 329 3.12 6.18 -2.60
N ASP A 330 3.74 6.30 -3.76
CA ASP A 330 3.15 6.84 -4.99
C ASP A 330 2.30 5.83 -5.75
N VAL A 331 2.31 4.56 -5.30
CA VAL A 331 1.66 3.45 -5.98
C VAL A 331 0.76 2.67 -5.03
N ILE A 332 -0.47 2.41 -5.47
CA ILE A 332 -1.38 1.46 -4.84
C ILE A 332 -1.12 0.10 -5.46
N LYS A 333 -0.61 -0.83 -4.65
CA LYS A 333 -0.49 -2.23 -5.04
C LYS A 333 -1.71 -3.00 -4.54
N ALA A 334 -2.41 -3.66 -5.45
CA ALA A 334 -3.58 -4.47 -5.12
C ALA A 334 -3.49 -5.84 -5.77
N MET A 335 -3.93 -6.87 -5.05
CA MET A 335 -4.09 -8.21 -5.57
C MET A 335 -5.54 -8.64 -5.38
N ILE A 336 -6.15 -9.16 -6.44
CA ILE A 336 -7.46 -9.80 -6.37
C ILE A 336 -7.25 -11.29 -6.58
N VAL A 337 -7.58 -12.07 -5.55
CA VAL A 337 -7.59 -13.54 -5.60
C VAL A 337 -9.04 -13.98 -5.73
N LEU A 338 -9.36 -14.70 -6.78
CA LEU A 338 -10.71 -15.25 -6.98
C LEU A 338 -10.63 -16.76 -7.09
N THR A 339 -11.50 -17.46 -6.35
CA THR A 339 -11.65 -18.92 -6.41
C THR A 339 -13.10 -19.32 -6.18
N ASP A 340 -13.49 -20.44 -6.77
CA ASP A 340 -14.83 -21.02 -6.64
C ASP A 340 -14.84 -22.39 -5.95
N GLY A 341 -13.70 -22.81 -5.41
CA GLY A 341 -13.48 -24.18 -4.96
C GLY A 341 -12.68 -24.23 -3.67
N ASP A 342 -12.77 -25.39 -3.02
CA ASP A 342 -11.87 -25.74 -1.94
C ASP A 342 -10.52 -26.16 -2.52
N ASN A 343 -9.46 -26.05 -1.72
CA ASN A 343 -8.17 -26.59 -2.13
C ASN A 343 -8.24 -28.11 -2.26
N THR A 344 -7.89 -28.64 -3.43
CA THR A 344 -8.01 -30.08 -3.72
C THR A 344 -6.68 -30.75 -3.97
N GLU A 345 -5.68 -30.04 -4.47
CA GLU A 345 -4.38 -30.64 -4.74
C GLU A 345 -3.26 -29.61 -4.81
N ASP A 346 -2.09 -29.98 -4.31
CA ASP A 346 -0.84 -29.27 -4.53
C ASP A 346 0.32 -30.24 -4.81
N ARG A 347 1.57 -29.75 -4.85
CA ARG A 347 2.74 -30.65 -5.03
C ARG A 347 2.89 -31.75 -3.96
N TRP A 348 2.55 -31.45 -2.71
CA TRP A 348 2.86 -32.21 -1.49
C TRP A 348 1.69 -33.05 -0.96
N SER A 349 0.44 -32.62 -1.19
CA SER A 349 -0.75 -33.12 -0.50
C SER A 349 -2.00 -33.01 -1.37
N GLY A 350 -2.94 -33.93 -1.16
CA GLY A 350 -4.33 -33.84 -1.66
C GLY A 350 -5.33 -33.57 -0.53
N SER A 351 -4.83 -33.28 0.67
CA SER A 351 -5.64 -32.99 1.84
C SER A 351 -5.95 -31.50 1.89
N GLN A 352 -7.24 -31.16 1.75
CA GLN A 352 -7.72 -29.78 1.84
C GLN A 352 -7.20 -29.06 3.09
N SER A 353 -7.23 -29.69 4.26
CA SER A 353 -6.77 -29.04 5.50
C SER A 353 -5.28 -28.70 5.49
N ALA A 354 -4.44 -29.55 4.90
CA ALA A 354 -3.01 -29.28 4.76
C ALA A 354 -2.74 -28.13 3.78
N ILE A 355 -3.48 -28.10 2.67
CA ILE A 355 -3.36 -27.04 1.65
C ILE A 355 -3.93 -25.71 2.18
N ASP A 356 -5.01 -25.75 2.95
CA ASP A 356 -5.61 -24.57 3.60
C ASP A 356 -4.67 -23.96 4.63
N ALA A 357 -4.00 -24.79 5.45
CA ALA A 357 -2.97 -24.34 6.38
C ALA A 357 -1.83 -23.61 5.65
N ARG A 358 -1.37 -24.17 4.52
CA ARG A 358 -0.37 -23.50 3.68
C ARG A 358 -0.90 -22.20 3.07
N THR A 359 -2.12 -22.22 2.55
CA THR A 359 -2.75 -21.03 1.95
C THR A 359 -2.78 -19.87 2.95
N ARG A 360 -3.10 -20.14 4.23
CA ARG A 360 -2.99 -19.12 5.29
C ARG A 360 -1.57 -18.55 5.40
N SER A 361 -0.56 -19.41 5.51
CA SER A 361 0.84 -18.97 5.58
C SER A 361 1.27 -18.14 4.35
N THR A 362 0.84 -18.54 3.15
CA THR A 362 1.13 -17.77 1.93
C THR A 362 0.41 -16.43 1.91
N CYS A 363 -0.83 -16.35 2.39
CA CYS A 363 -1.56 -15.09 2.53
C CYS A 363 -0.94 -14.16 3.58
N ASP A 364 -0.50 -14.70 4.72
CA ASP A 364 0.20 -13.93 5.76
C ASP A 364 1.51 -13.37 5.22
N MET A 365 2.28 -14.21 4.52
CA MET A 365 3.48 -13.76 3.82
C MET A 365 3.15 -12.66 2.81
N ALA A 366 2.08 -12.80 2.00
CA ALA A 366 1.71 -11.79 1.00
C ALA A 366 1.30 -10.46 1.64
N LYS A 367 0.61 -10.50 2.79
CA LYS A 367 0.28 -9.32 3.59
C LYS A 367 1.53 -8.62 4.13
N ASP A 368 2.54 -9.39 4.55
CA ASP A 368 3.80 -8.89 5.10
C ASP A 368 4.91 -8.66 4.04
N ALA A 369 4.67 -8.95 2.77
CA ALA A 369 5.73 -8.94 1.74
C ALA A 369 6.42 -7.57 1.59
N VAL A 370 5.64 -6.48 1.62
CA VAL A 370 6.18 -5.12 1.57
C VAL A 370 6.92 -4.77 2.85
N LYS A 371 6.37 -5.13 4.02
CA LYS A 371 7.02 -4.95 5.32
C LYS A 371 8.40 -5.62 5.36
N ASN A 372 8.48 -6.85 4.84
CA ASN A 372 9.72 -7.63 4.82
C ASN A 372 10.74 -7.08 3.83
N ALA A 373 10.28 -6.58 2.68
CA ALA A 373 11.17 -6.01 1.65
C ALA A 373 11.59 -4.56 1.94
N ALA A 374 10.75 -3.79 2.62
CA ALA A 374 10.94 -2.38 2.95
C ALA A 374 10.40 -2.08 4.35
N PRO A 375 11.17 -2.36 5.42
CA PRO A 375 10.68 -2.24 6.81
C PRO A 375 10.27 -0.82 7.25
N SER A 376 10.76 0.22 6.56
CA SER A 376 10.40 1.62 6.79
C SER A 376 9.16 2.08 6.01
N ALA A 377 8.57 1.21 5.18
CA ALA A 377 7.42 1.56 4.36
C ALA A 377 6.16 1.76 5.22
N ALA A 378 5.36 2.77 4.87
CA ALA A 378 4.08 3.01 5.52
C ALA A 378 3.10 1.88 5.21
N ALA A 379 2.26 1.47 6.16
CA ALA A 379 1.32 0.37 5.98
C ALA A 379 0.35 0.56 4.79
N ASP A 380 0.05 1.80 4.39
CA ASP A 380 -0.79 2.11 3.22
C ASP A 380 -0.10 1.84 1.86
N SER A 381 1.22 1.63 1.85
CA SER A 381 1.96 1.18 0.66
C SER A 381 1.97 -0.36 0.53
N TYR A 382 1.40 -1.09 1.49
CA TYR A 382 1.38 -2.55 1.46
C TYR A 382 0.40 -3.07 0.41
N VAL A 383 0.58 -4.32 -0.02
CA VAL A 383 -0.31 -4.93 -1.01
C VAL A 383 -1.68 -5.13 -0.39
N ARG A 384 -2.69 -4.45 -0.96
CA ARG A 384 -4.11 -4.62 -0.62
C ARG A 384 -4.59 -5.95 -1.19
N LEU A 385 -4.89 -6.90 -0.32
CA LEU A 385 -5.26 -8.26 -0.71
C LEU A 385 -6.78 -8.41 -0.65
N TYR A 386 -7.41 -8.54 -1.81
CA TYR A 386 -8.83 -8.78 -1.97
C TYR A 386 -9.06 -10.25 -2.32
N THR A 387 -10.09 -10.84 -1.72
CA THR A 387 -10.47 -12.23 -2.00
C THR A 387 -11.93 -12.30 -2.42
N ILE A 388 -12.21 -13.09 -3.45
CA ILE A 388 -13.56 -13.29 -3.97
C ILE A 388 -13.87 -14.79 -3.98
N ARG A 389 -14.91 -15.18 -3.24
CA ARG A 389 -15.46 -16.54 -3.24
C ARG A 389 -16.61 -16.65 -4.22
N VAL A 390 -16.56 -17.60 -5.14
CA VAL A 390 -17.59 -17.78 -6.17
C VAL A 390 -18.40 -19.04 -5.89
N ILE A 391 -19.59 -18.89 -5.30
CA ILE A 391 -20.55 -19.97 -4.99
C ILE A 391 -20.03 -20.98 -3.95
N GLN A 392 -18.93 -21.68 -4.23
CA GLN A 392 -18.28 -22.69 -3.40
C GLN A 392 -16.88 -22.24 -2.96
N GLY A 393 -16.25 -23.05 -2.09
CA GLY A 393 -14.92 -22.80 -1.51
C GLY A 393 -14.94 -22.42 -0.02
N ASN A 394 -13.76 -22.36 0.59
CA ASN A 394 -13.58 -22.13 2.01
C ASN A 394 -13.73 -20.65 2.37
N ARG A 395 -14.89 -20.27 2.93
CA ARG A 395 -15.21 -18.90 3.33
C ARG A 395 -14.23 -18.33 4.37
N SER A 396 -13.98 -19.06 5.45
CA SER A 396 -13.10 -18.58 6.54
C SER A 396 -11.68 -18.36 6.04
N LEU A 397 -11.16 -19.29 5.23
CA LEU A 397 -9.81 -19.17 4.66
C LEU A 397 -9.65 -17.89 3.83
N LEU A 398 -10.63 -17.59 2.97
CA LEU A 398 -10.57 -16.42 2.09
C LEU A 398 -10.80 -15.12 2.86
N GLN A 399 -11.63 -15.13 3.91
CA GLN A 399 -11.79 -14.01 4.83
C GLN A 399 -10.47 -13.69 5.55
N ASP A 400 -9.79 -14.70 6.10
CA ASP A 400 -8.50 -14.54 6.79
C ASP A 400 -7.37 -14.09 5.85
N CYS A 401 -7.46 -14.48 4.59
CA CYS A 401 -6.48 -14.15 3.56
C CYS A 401 -6.55 -12.67 3.15
N ALA A 402 -7.74 -12.05 3.10
CA ALA A 402 -7.88 -10.63 2.78
C ALA A 402 -7.16 -9.75 3.83
N GLY A 403 -6.61 -8.60 3.42
CA GLY A 403 -5.84 -7.76 4.35
C GLY A 403 -5.29 -6.46 3.78
N ASN A 404 -4.62 -5.69 4.64
CA ASN A 404 -4.00 -4.38 4.33
C ASN A 404 -4.97 -3.36 3.72
N GLY A 405 -6.23 -3.36 4.16
CA GLY A 405 -7.27 -2.50 3.58
C GLY A 405 -7.82 -3.01 2.23
N GLY A 406 -7.51 -4.25 1.85
CA GLY A 406 -8.32 -5.07 0.94
C GLY A 406 -9.54 -5.66 1.66
N GLY A 407 -10.34 -6.46 0.96
CA GLY A 407 -11.59 -6.98 1.49
C GLY A 407 -11.99 -8.34 0.93
N TYR A 408 -12.84 -9.02 1.69
CA TYR A 408 -13.49 -10.26 1.29
C TYR A 408 -14.85 -9.98 0.66
N SER A 409 -15.11 -10.62 -0.46
CA SER A 409 -16.41 -10.61 -1.14
C SER A 409 -16.82 -12.04 -1.51
N GLU A 410 -18.13 -12.27 -1.61
CA GLU A 410 -18.63 -13.52 -2.14
C GLU A 410 -19.85 -13.33 -3.03
N VAL A 411 -20.02 -14.25 -3.95
CA VAL A 411 -21.20 -14.31 -4.82
C VAL A 411 -21.90 -15.65 -4.66
N SER A 412 -23.22 -15.62 -4.60
CA SER A 412 -24.05 -16.83 -4.59
C SER A 412 -24.40 -17.28 -6.01
N GLN A 413 -24.22 -16.40 -6.99
CA GLN A 413 -24.43 -16.67 -8.41
C GLN A 413 -23.32 -16.03 -9.25
N ALA A 414 -22.89 -16.71 -10.32
CA ALA A 414 -21.80 -16.23 -11.18
C ALA A 414 -22.10 -14.86 -11.81
N SER A 415 -23.36 -14.56 -12.12
CA SER A 415 -23.81 -13.28 -12.69
C SER A 415 -23.51 -12.05 -11.79
N GLN A 416 -23.36 -12.25 -10.48
CA GLN A 416 -23.06 -11.18 -9.52
C GLN A 416 -21.58 -10.77 -9.54
N LEU A 417 -20.71 -11.53 -10.23
CA LEU A 417 -19.27 -11.26 -10.24
C LEU A 417 -18.95 -9.86 -10.73
N ASN A 418 -19.64 -9.39 -11.76
CA ASN A 418 -19.40 -8.07 -12.31
C ASN A 418 -19.55 -6.97 -11.25
N ASP A 419 -20.60 -7.02 -10.44
CA ASP A 419 -20.89 -6.00 -9.43
C ASP A 419 -19.84 -6.01 -8.31
N VAL A 420 -19.40 -7.20 -7.90
CA VAL A 420 -18.33 -7.36 -6.91
C VAL A 420 -17.01 -6.79 -7.43
N PHE A 421 -16.63 -7.11 -8.67
CA PHE A 421 -15.42 -6.56 -9.28
C PHE A 421 -15.49 -5.03 -9.39
N GLN A 422 -16.62 -4.46 -9.83
CA GLN A 422 -16.79 -3.00 -9.88
C GLN A 422 -16.75 -2.36 -8.49
N GLY A 423 -17.31 -3.01 -7.48
CA GLY A 423 -17.20 -2.57 -6.08
C GLY A 423 -15.76 -2.47 -5.60
N ILE A 424 -14.95 -3.50 -5.85
CA ILE A 424 -13.52 -3.53 -5.50
C ILE A 424 -12.76 -2.44 -6.27
N VAL A 425 -13.02 -2.29 -7.57
CA VAL A 425 -12.41 -1.23 -8.38
C VAL A 425 -12.72 0.14 -7.78
N ASN A 426 -13.99 0.41 -7.45
CA ASN A 426 -14.39 1.68 -6.84
C ASN A 426 -13.69 1.92 -5.49
N GLN A 427 -13.44 0.89 -4.69
CA GLN A 427 -12.65 1.01 -3.46
C GLN A 427 -11.20 1.41 -3.75
N ILE A 428 -10.55 0.75 -4.73
CA ILE A 428 -9.19 1.09 -5.17
C ILE A 428 -9.13 2.54 -5.69
N LEU A 429 -10.13 2.96 -6.47
CA LEU A 429 -10.20 4.33 -7.01
C LEU A 429 -10.45 5.39 -5.94
N ARG A 430 -11.22 5.08 -4.90
CA ARG A 430 -11.39 6.01 -3.76
C ARG A 430 -10.06 6.25 -3.07
N VAL A 431 -9.32 5.19 -2.75
CA VAL A 431 -7.99 5.28 -2.12
C VAL A 431 -7.05 6.15 -2.97
N ARG A 432 -7.08 5.98 -4.28
CA ARG A 432 -6.30 6.79 -5.24
C ARG A 432 -6.57 8.29 -5.14
N LEU A 433 -7.76 8.70 -4.71
CA LEU A 433 -8.20 10.10 -4.65
C LEU A 433 -8.13 10.70 -3.23
N THR A 434 -8.08 9.88 -2.19
CA THR A 434 -8.13 10.32 -0.79
C THR A 434 -6.79 10.32 -0.06
N SER A 435 -5.70 9.97 -0.75
CA SER A 435 -4.34 9.91 -0.17
C SER A 435 -3.64 11.26 -0.26
#